data_AF-A0A1A1YFH9-F1
#
_entry.id   AF-A0A1A1YFH9-F1
#
_cell.length_a   1.000
_cell.length_b   1.000
_cell.length_c   1.000
_cell.angle_alpha   90.00
_cell.angle_beta   90.00
_cell.angle_gamma   90.00
#
_symmetry.space_group_name_H-M   'P 1'
#
loop_
_entity.id
_entity.type
_entity.pdbx_description
1 polymer ?
#
loop_
_entity_poly.entity_id
_entity_poly.type
_entity_poly.pdbx_seq_one_letter_code
_entity_poly.pdbx_strand_id
1 'polypeptide(L)'
;MTATDPDRLGAEAAPRSVIEAAFSLLDLIAELQPVRLVDLSAASGLPHPTVHRLLRQLVTVGAVRRERSRYALGASLLRLGATVTPAARLRIACRRPMAELAAITGAAVSLSADLGDGPIYLDALAARLPVRFLAKAGGVVPAETAQGRAHHTFTVPVVDAGEVAADYSCVAMGIPYGSATGVAVVSTLIPSGRPSDVMLAATRRTAERIANVMLTNPM
;
A
#
# COMPACT_ATOMS: atom_id res chain seq x y z
N MET A 1 -2.92 -56.90 -13.35
CA MET A 1 -3.16 -56.98 -11.89
C MET A 1 -1.83 -56.63 -11.25
N THR A 2 -1.54 -55.37 -10.98
CA THR A 2 -2.12 -54.53 -9.93
C THR A 2 -2.62 -53.16 -10.44
N ALA A 3 -3.55 -52.61 -9.66
CA ALA A 3 -4.41 -51.49 -9.97
C ALA A 3 -3.78 -50.11 -9.68
N THR A 4 -4.40 -49.13 -10.34
CA THR A 4 -4.36 -47.67 -10.24
C THR A 4 -4.25 -47.12 -8.82
N ASP A 5 -3.43 -46.06 -8.64
CA ASP A 5 -3.70 -45.03 -7.63
C ASP A 5 -3.99 -43.70 -8.36
N PRO A 6 -5.27 -43.26 -8.43
CA PRO A 6 -5.67 -42.04 -9.10
C PRO A 6 -5.71 -40.81 -8.16
N ASP A 7 -5.14 -40.86 -6.96
CA ASP A 7 -5.38 -39.85 -5.92
C ASP A 7 -4.44 -38.61 -5.95
N ARG A 8 -4.18 -38.05 -7.15
CA ARG A 8 -3.39 -36.82 -7.33
C ARG A 8 -4.18 -35.61 -7.85
N LEU A 9 -5.48 -35.55 -7.59
CA LEU A 9 -6.30 -34.35 -7.84
C LEU A 9 -7.14 -33.99 -6.62
N GLY A 10 -6.62 -33.05 -5.82
CA GLY A 10 -7.41 -32.42 -4.77
C GLY A 10 -6.58 -31.99 -3.58
N ALA A 11 -5.65 -31.05 -3.76
CA ALA A 11 -5.23 -30.23 -2.62
C ALA A 11 -6.44 -29.35 -2.24
N GLU A 12 -7.35 -29.88 -1.44
CA GLU A 12 -8.40 -29.10 -0.76
C GLU A 12 -7.69 -27.99 0.02
N ALA A 13 -7.81 -26.75 -0.46
CA ALA A 13 -7.35 -25.59 0.27
C ALA A 13 -7.99 -25.64 1.66
N ALA A 14 -7.16 -25.69 2.71
CA ALA A 14 -7.64 -25.78 4.09
C ALA A 14 -8.75 -24.74 4.33
N PRO A 15 -9.82 -25.10 5.08
CA PRO A 15 -10.96 -24.21 5.27
C PRO A 15 -10.48 -22.88 5.86
N ARG A 16 -10.64 -21.80 5.08
CA ARG A 16 -10.22 -20.45 5.44
C ARG A 16 -10.80 -20.07 6.81
N SER A 17 -9.96 -19.54 7.70
CA SER A 17 -10.43 -19.16 9.04
C SER A 17 -11.48 -18.05 8.95
N VAL A 18 -12.36 -17.94 9.96
CA VAL A 18 -13.41 -16.91 9.98
C VAL A 18 -12.82 -15.49 9.88
N ILE A 19 -11.65 -15.27 10.48
CA ILE A 19 -10.96 -13.98 10.47
C ILE A 19 -10.40 -13.71 9.07
N GLU A 20 -9.69 -14.67 8.47
CA GLU A 20 -9.20 -14.54 7.09
C GLU A 20 -10.33 -14.29 6.09
N ALA A 21 -11.46 -14.98 6.24
CA ALA A 21 -12.63 -14.77 5.40
C ALA A 21 -13.21 -13.35 5.57
N ALA A 22 -13.24 -12.83 6.81
CA ALA A 22 -13.71 -11.47 7.07
C ALA A 22 -12.78 -10.42 6.45
N PHE A 23 -11.45 -10.56 6.61
CA PHE A 23 -10.47 -9.64 6.01
C PHE A 23 -10.49 -9.71 4.48
N SER A 24 -10.57 -10.91 3.90
CA SER A 24 -10.72 -11.08 2.45
C SER A 24 -11.97 -10.38 1.91
N LEU A 25 -13.09 -10.39 2.66
CA LEU A 25 -14.28 -9.62 2.28
C LEU A 25 -14.05 -8.10 2.39
N LEU A 26 -13.29 -7.62 3.38
CA LEU A 26 -12.93 -6.20 3.48
C LEU A 26 -12.09 -5.76 2.28
N ASP A 27 -11.13 -6.57 1.84
CA ASP A 27 -10.30 -6.29 0.66
C ASP A 27 -11.15 -6.21 -0.62
N LEU A 28 -12.06 -7.17 -0.83
CA LEU A 28 -12.98 -7.15 -1.96
C LEU A 28 -13.93 -5.95 -1.93
N ILE A 29 -14.42 -5.55 -0.75
CA ILE A 29 -15.21 -4.33 -0.61
C ILE A 29 -14.35 -3.11 -0.92
N ALA A 30 -13.08 -3.07 -0.49
CA ALA A 30 -12.19 -1.96 -0.76
C ALA A 30 -12.07 -1.66 -2.26
N GLU A 31 -11.99 -2.72 -3.08
CA GLU A 31 -11.87 -2.66 -4.53
C GLU A 31 -13.19 -2.40 -5.26
N LEU A 32 -14.28 -3.03 -4.84
CA LEU A 32 -15.54 -3.08 -5.60
C LEU A 32 -16.62 -2.12 -5.07
N GLN A 33 -16.41 -1.47 -3.93
CA GLN A 33 -17.44 -0.66 -3.29
C GLN A 33 -17.96 0.48 -4.20
N PRO A 34 -19.29 0.73 -4.19
CA PRO A 34 -20.32 0.04 -3.41
C PRO A 34 -20.79 -1.29 -4.05
N VAL A 35 -20.68 -2.40 -3.31
CA VAL A 35 -20.79 -3.77 -3.86
C VAL A 35 -22.01 -4.54 -3.30
N ARG A 36 -22.63 -5.42 -4.11
CA ARG A 36 -23.76 -6.25 -3.65
C ARG A 36 -23.24 -7.54 -3.01
N LEU A 37 -24.07 -8.15 -2.16
CA LEU A 37 -23.74 -9.43 -1.51
C LEU A 37 -23.45 -10.54 -2.53
N VAL A 38 -24.27 -10.65 -3.59
CA VAL A 38 -24.11 -11.69 -4.63
C VAL A 38 -22.74 -11.57 -5.32
N ASP A 39 -22.31 -10.33 -5.61
CA ASP A 39 -21.02 -10.07 -6.25
C ASP A 39 -19.86 -10.42 -5.30
N LEU A 40 -20.01 -10.14 -3.99
CA LEU A 40 -19.04 -10.55 -2.97
C LEU A 40 -18.95 -12.06 -2.80
N SER A 41 -20.08 -12.78 -2.83
CA SER A 41 -20.10 -14.25 -2.75
C SER A 41 -19.42 -14.86 -3.96
N ALA A 42 -19.67 -14.33 -5.15
CA ALA A 42 -19.00 -14.77 -6.37
C ALA A 42 -17.48 -14.49 -6.32
N ALA A 43 -17.06 -13.28 -5.93
CA ALA A 43 -15.65 -12.90 -5.91
C ALA A 43 -14.84 -13.58 -4.79
N SER A 44 -15.45 -13.84 -3.63
CA SER A 44 -14.77 -14.47 -2.49
C SER A 44 -14.71 -16.00 -2.57
N GLY A 45 -15.53 -16.63 -3.42
CA GLY A 45 -15.72 -18.08 -3.43
C GLY A 45 -16.40 -18.65 -2.18
N LEU A 46 -16.88 -17.78 -1.28
CA LEU A 46 -17.54 -18.20 -0.04
C LEU A 46 -19.06 -18.42 -0.27
N PRO A 47 -19.67 -19.42 0.40
CA PRO A 47 -21.11 -19.63 0.34
C PRO A 47 -21.90 -18.39 0.76
N HIS A 48 -22.98 -18.10 0.06
CA HIS A 48 -23.83 -16.93 0.31
C HIS A 48 -24.27 -16.76 1.79
N PRO A 49 -24.67 -17.82 2.53
CA PRO A 49 -24.99 -17.70 3.96
C PRO A 49 -23.79 -17.24 4.82
N THR A 50 -22.57 -17.70 4.49
CA THR A 50 -21.34 -17.32 5.17
C THR A 50 -21.02 -15.85 4.96
N VAL A 51 -21.05 -15.39 3.71
CA VAL A 51 -20.85 -13.96 3.37
C VAL A 51 -21.89 -13.10 4.07
N HIS A 52 -23.16 -13.50 4.04
CA HIS A 52 -24.23 -12.79 4.73
C HIS A 52 -23.96 -12.64 6.23
N ARG A 53 -23.58 -13.73 6.91
CA ARG A 53 -23.28 -13.73 8.34
C ARG A 53 -22.08 -12.82 8.66
N LEU A 54 -20.98 -12.93 7.91
CA LEU A 54 -19.78 -12.14 8.13
C LEU A 54 -20.05 -10.64 7.91
N LEU A 55 -20.76 -10.28 6.82
CA LEU A 55 -21.13 -8.89 6.56
C LEU A 55 -22.00 -8.31 7.68
N ARG A 56 -22.94 -9.09 8.24
CA ARG A 56 -23.71 -8.64 9.41
C ARG A 56 -22.81 -8.34 10.60
N GLN A 57 -21.86 -9.22 10.90
CA GLN A 57 -20.91 -9.01 12.01
C GLN A 57 -20.01 -7.78 11.77
N LEU A 58 -19.49 -7.62 10.55
CA LEU A 58 -18.67 -6.47 10.16
C LEU A 58 -19.46 -5.15 10.21
N VAL A 59 -20.76 -5.18 9.89
CA VAL A 59 -21.66 -4.04 10.07
C VAL A 59 -21.86 -3.72 11.55
N THR A 60 -22.07 -4.72 12.40
CA THR A 60 -22.23 -4.51 13.85
C THR A 60 -21.01 -3.82 14.49
N VAL A 61 -19.78 -4.16 14.07
CA VAL A 61 -18.56 -3.51 14.56
C VAL A 61 -18.20 -2.23 13.80
N GLY A 62 -19.02 -1.85 12.81
CA GLY A 62 -18.85 -0.63 12.01
C GLY A 62 -17.71 -0.65 10.99
N ALA A 63 -17.09 -1.83 10.77
CA ALA A 63 -16.02 -2.01 9.77
C ALA A 63 -16.57 -1.97 8.34
N VAL A 64 -17.83 -2.38 8.17
CA VAL A 64 -18.59 -2.25 6.93
C VAL A 64 -19.82 -1.41 7.22
N ARG A 65 -20.25 -0.58 6.26
CA ARG A 65 -21.57 0.05 6.27
C ARG A 65 -22.41 -0.53 5.14
N ARG A 66 -23.73 -0.55 5.36
CA ARG A 66 -24.70 -1.03 4.38
C ARG A 66 -25.67 0.09 4.02
N GLU A 67 -25.78 0.39 2.73
CA GLU A 67 -26.77 1.30 2.18
C GLU A 67 -27.70 0.52 1.24
N ARG A 68 -28.96 0.37 1.63
CA ARG A 68 -29.95 -0.48 0.94
C ARG A 68 -29.43 -1.92 0.79
N SER A 69 -29.04 -2.31 -0.42
CA SER A 69 -28.54 -3.64 -0.77
C SER A 69 -27.03 -3.68 -1.07
N ARG A 70 -26.32 -2.57 -0.87
CA ARG A 70 -24.89 -2.44 -1.15
C ARG A 70 -24.08 -2.24 0.12
N TYR A 71 -22.85 -2.74 0.10
CA TYR A 71 -21.87 -2.67 1.18
C TYR A 71 -20.70 -1.79 0.75
N ALA A 72 -20.15 -1.06 1.72
CA ALA A 72 -18.95 -0.23 1.58
C ALA A 72 -18.16 -0.27 2.88
N LEU A 73 -16.89 0.15 2.86
CA LEU A 73 -16.09 0.24 4.09
C LEU A 73 -16.70 1.27 5.06
N GLY A 74 -16.66 0.93 6.34
CA GLY A 74 -17.16 1.77 7.43
C GLY A 74 -16.05 2.61 8.07
N ALA A 75 -16.44 3.69 8.74
CA ALA A 75 -15.49 4.66 9.30
C ALA A 75 -14.65 4.10 10.47
N SER A 76 -15.02 2.97 11.07
CA SER A 76 -14.21 2.39 12.16
C SER A 76 -12.82 1.96 11.69
N LEU A 77 -12.70 1.54 10.43
CA LEU A 77 -11.40 1.18 9.83
C LEU A 77 -10.47 2.38 9.74
N LEU A 78 -10.99 3.56 9.39
CA LEU A 78 -10.19 4.80 9.41
C LEU A 78 -9.71 5.13 10.83
N ARG A 79 -10.57 4.98 11.83
CA ARG A 79 -10.17 5.22 13.23
C ARG A 79 -9.06 4.27 13.66
N LEU A 80 -9.18 2.98 13.34
CA LEU A 80 -8.16 1.98 13.66
C LEU A 80 -6.84 2.27 12.94
N GLY A 81 -6.90 2.55 11.63
CA GLY A 81 -5.71 2.90 10.85
C GLY A 81 -5.01 4.16 11.35
N ALA A 82 -5.76 5.15 11.83
CA ALA A 82 -5.20 6.37 12.41
C ALA A 82 -4.44 6.13 13.74
N THR A 83 -4.68 5.01 14.43
CA THR A 83 -3.96 4.65 15.67
C THR A 83 -2.63 3.95 15.44
N VAL A 84 -2.26 3.64 14.19
CA VAL A 84 -0.96 3.06 13.86
C VAL A 84 0.12 4.13 13.98
N THR A 85 0.68 4.29 15.19
CA THR A 85 1.55 5.42 15.58
C THR A 85 2.76 5.64 14.65
N PRO A 86 3.53 4.61 14.23
CA PRO A 86 4.66 4.82 13.33
C PRO A 86 4.24 5.42 11.99
N ALA A 87 3.14 4.91 11.42
CA ALA A 87 2.55 5.45 10.20
C ALA A 87 2.09 6.90 10.38
N ALA A 88 1.42 7.21 11.50
CA ALA A 88 0.92 8.57 11.77
C ALA A 88 2.06 9.60 11.88
N ARG A 89 3.13 9.29 12.64
CA ARG A 89 4.29 10.19 12.80
C ARG A 89 5.02 10.43 11.47
N LEU A 90 5.26 9.37 10.70
CA LEU A 90 5.88 9.46 9.37
C LEU A 90 5.06 10.35 8.44
N ARG A 91 3.73 10.13 8.36
CA ARG A 91 2.85 10.95 7.52
C ARG A 91 2.89 12.43 7.89
N ILE A 92 2.87 12.75 9.18
CA ILE A 92 2.94 14.14 9.66
C ILE A 92 4.26 14.80 9.25
N ALA A 93 5.39 14.11 9.49
CA ALA A 93 6.70 14.69 9.20
C ALA A 93 7.01 14.78 7.71
N CYS A 94 6.55 13.82 6.91
CA CYS A 94 6.79 13.78 5.47
C CYS A 94 5.87 14.72 4.68
N ARG A 95 4.70 15.11 5.22
CA ARG A 95 3.68 15.88 4.49
C ARG A 95 4.24 17.13 3.80
N ARG A 96 5.00 17.95 4.54
CA ARG A 96 5.58 19.19 3.99
C ARG A 96 6.77 18.92 3.05
N PRO A 97 7.79 18.11 3.42
CA PRO A 97 8.88 17.75 2.52
C PRO A 97 8.39 17.14 1.19
N MET A 98 7.38 16.25 1.23
CA MET A 98 6.80 15.65 0.02
C MET A 98 6.12 16.70 -0.87
N ALA A 99 5.37 17.65 -0.28
CA ALA A 99 4.72 18.72 -1.04
C ALA A 99 5.74 19.63 -1.72
N GLU A 100 6.83 19.97 -1.03
CA GLU A 100 7.95 20.74 -1.60
C GLU A 100 8.64 19.97 -2.73
N LEU A 101 8.87 18.66 -2.55
CA LEU A 101 9.44 17.79 -3.58
C LEU A 101 8.55 17.74 -4.83
N ALA A 102 7.24 17.57 -4.66
CA ALA A 102 6.26 17.59 -5.75
C ALA A 102 6.25 18.95 -6.48
N ALA A 103 6.38 20.06 -5.74
CA ALA A 103 6.44 21.40 -6.31
C ALA A 103 7.72 21.65 -7.13
N ILE A 104 8.87 21.13 -6.68
CA ILE A 104 10.16 21.27 -7.37
C ILE A 104 10.20 20.43 -8.65
N THR A 105 9.73 19.19 -8.56
CA THR A 105 9.89 18.19 -9.64
C THR A 105 8.71 18.12 -10.60
N GLY A 106 7.52 18.53 -10.16
CA GLY A 106 6.25 18.27 -10.86
C GLY A 106 5.84 16.80 -10.88
N ALA A 107 6.63 15.91 -10.25
CA ALA A 107 6.41 14.47 -10.21
C ALA A 107 5.32 14.08 -9.21
N ALA A 108 4.79 12.87 -9.36
CA ALA A 108 4.00 12.24 -8.31
C ALA A 108 4.97 11.83 -7.20
N VAL A 109 4.60 12.06 -5.95
CA VAL A 109 5.46 11.74 -4.81
C VAL A 109 4.71 10.73 -3.94
N SER A 110 5.38 9.66 -3.51
CA SER A 110 4.77 8.72 -2.58
C SER A 110 5.68 8.42 -1.40
N LEU A 111 5.05 8.01 -0.31
CA LEU A 111 5.69 7.58 0.93
C LEU A 111 5.29 6.15 1.20
N SER A 112 6.25 5.29 1.48
CA SER A 112 6.01 3.95 2.02
C SER A 112 6.87 3.68 3.24
N ALA A 113 6.47 2.68 4.02
CA ALA A 113 7.23 2.20 5.16
C ALA A 113 6.97 0.71 5.35
N ASP A 114 7.98 -0.02 5.82
CA ASP A 114 7.78 -1.33 6.42
C ASP A 114 7.44 -1.13 7.91
N LEU A 115 6.26 -1.60 8.31
CA LEU A 115 5.75 -1.53 9.68
C LEU A 115 5.80 -2.88 10.42
N GLY A 116 6.44 -3.89 9.82
CA GLY A 116 6.58 -5.24 10.37
C GLY A 116 6.04 -6.35 9.46
N ASP A 117 5.05 -6.02 8.62
CA ASP A 117 4.39 -6.96 7.70
C ASP A 117 4.77 -6.72 6.23
N GLY A 118 5.87 -5.99 5.99
CA GLY A 118 6.34 -5.60 4.68
C GLY A 118 5.94 -4.18 4.28
N PRO A 119 6.46 -3.70 3.14
CA PRO A 119 6.34 -2.31 2.74
C PRO A 119 4.94 -1.98 2.21
N ILE A 120 4.31 -0.98 2.82
CA ILE A 120 3.02 -0.42 2.38
C ILE A 120 3.14 1.06 2.07
N TYR A 121 2.34 1.54 1.13
CA TYR A 121 2.18 2.97 0.88
C TYR A 121 1.44 3.63 2.06
N LEU A 122 2.01 4.70 2.61
CA LEU A 122 1.41 5.49 3.68
C LEU A 122 0.69 6.72 3.15
N ASP A 123 1.22 7.34 2.10
CA ASP A 123 0.65 8.54 1.50
C ASP A 123 1.15 8.74 0.06
N ALA A 124 0.42 9.53 -0.73
CA ALA A 124 0.80 9.89 -2.08
C ALA A 124 0.24 11.26 -2.48
N LEU A 125 1.04 12.00 -3.23
CA LEU A 125 0.69 13.26 -3.87
C LEU A 125 0.68 13.03 -5.39
N ALA A 126 -0.39 13.46 -6.04
CA ALA A 126 -0.52 13.36 -7.49
C ALA A 126 0.53 14.24 -8.19
N ALA A 127 1.01 13.76 -9.34
CA ALA A 127 1.84 14.52 -10.26
C ALA A 127 1.07 15.72 -10.84
N ARG A 128 1.81 16.70 -11.38
CA ARG A 128 1.20 17.75 -12.22
C ARG A 128 0.65 17.18 -13.53
N LEU A 129 1.32 16.19 -14.09
CA LEU A 129 0.87 15.47 -15.27
C LEU A 129 0.10 14.21 -14.87
N PRO A 130 -0.95 13.80 -15.61
CA PRO A 130 -1.68 12.58 -15.29
C PRO A 130 -0.75 11.36 -15.34
N VAL A 131 -0.67 10.62 -14.24
CA VAL A 131 -0.01 9.31 -14.17
C VAL A 131 -1.08 8.25 -13.96
N ARG A 132 -0.98 7.12 -14.68
CA ARG A 132 -1.94 6.00 -14.53
C ARG A 132 -1.70 5.20 -13.26
N PHE A 133 -0.45 5.19 -12.78
CA PHE A 133 -0.06 4.55 -11.54
C PHE A 133 -0.01 5.60 -10.43
N LEU A 134 -1.02 5.60 -9.56
CA LEU A 134 -1.00 6.39 -8.34
C LEU A 134 -0.97 5.43 -7.15
N ALA A 135 0.08 5.56 -6.34
CA ALA A 135 0.18 4.90 -5.05
C ALA A 135 -1.05 5.25 -4.19
N LYS A 136 -1.66 4.24 -3.58
CA LYS A 136 -2.80 4.42 -2.67
C LYS A 136 -2.37 4.05 -1.26
N ALA A 137 -2.67 4.90 -0.29
CA ALA A 137 -2.42 4.60 1.12
C ALA A 137 -3.06 3.25 1.50
N GLY A 138 -2.30 2.40 2.19
CA GLY A 138 -2.66 1.02 2.53
C GLY A 138 -2.35 -0.01 1.44
N GLY A 139 -1.99 0.40 0.22
CA GLY A 139 -1.57 -0.52 -0.84
C GLY A 139 -0.18 -1.11 -0.58
N VAL A 140 0.04 -2.34 -1.03
CA VAL A 140 1.36 -3.00 -0.96
C VAL A 140 2.30 -2.37 -1.98
N VAL A 141 3.58 -2.24 -1.59
CA VAL A 141 4.65 -1.82 -2.50
C VAL A 141 5.22 -3.07 -3.20
N PRO A 142 5.11 -3.19 -4.53
CA PRO A 142 5.73 -4.32 -5.24
C PRO A 142 7.26 -4.28 -5.14
N ALA A 143 7.87 -5.42 -4.84
CA ALA A 143 9.30 -5.54 -4.50
C ALA A 143 10.23 -5.14 -5.66
N GLU A 144 9.79 -5.39 -6.89
CA GLU A 144 10.52 -5.09 -8.11
C GLU A 144 10.62 -3.60 -8.42
N THR A 145 9.74 -2.77 -7.86
CA THR A 145 9.74 -1.31 -8.09
C THR A 145 10.96 -0.64 -7.46
N ALA A 146 11.42 0.50 -7.99
CA ALA A 146 12.47 1.29 -7.35
C ALA A 146 12.18 1.55 -5.85
N GLN A 147 10.90 1.78 -5.51
CA GLN A 147 10.47 2.00 -4.15
C GLN A 147 10.53 0.74 -3.29
N GLY A 148 10.14 -0.43 -3.81
CA GLY A 148 10.32 -1.72 -3.14
C GLY A 148 11.79 -2.01 -2.87
N ARG A 149 12.64 -1.86 -3.89
CA ARG A 149 14.10 -2.04 -3.77
C ARG A 149 14.74 -1.09 -2.75
N ALA A 150 14.28 0.16 -2.66
CA ALA A 150 14.79 1.15 -1.72
C ALA A 150 14.48 0.87 -0.24
N HIS A 151 13.60 -0.09 0.07
CA HIS A 151 13.45 -0.59 1.46
C HIS A 151 14.68 -1.38 1.92
N HIS A 152 15.49 -1.89 0.99
CA HIS A 152 16.70 -2.66 1.27
C HIS A 152 18.00 -1.85 1.08
N THR A 153 17.91 -0.58 0.65
CA THR A 153 19.07 0.31 0.48
C THR A 153 18.69 1.78 0.72
N PHE A 154 19.43 2.46 1.59
CA PHE A 154 19.15 3.84 2.00
C PHE A 154 20.38 4.76 1.95
N THR A 155 21.47 4.32 1.34
CA THR A 155 22.69 5.15 1.14
C THR A 155 22.71 5.84 -0.21
N VAL A 156 22.07 5.24 -1.22
CA VAL A 156 22.01 5.77 -2.59
C VAL A 156 20.58 5.74 -3.12
N PRO A 157 20.20 6.70 -3.96
CA PRO A 157 18.90 6.65 -4.63
C PRO A 157 18.82 5.42 -5.55
N VAL A 158 17.70 4.71 -5.47
CA VAL A 158 17.35 3.67 -6.44
C VAL A 158 16.61 4.33 -7.61
N VAL A 159 17.07 4.03 -8.82
CA VAL A 159 16.45 4.53 -10.05
C VAL A 159 15.87 3.35 -10.82
N ASP A 160 14.67 3.55 -11.34
CA ASP A 160 14.03 2.71 -12.35
C ASP A 160 13.67 3.64 -13.52
N ALA A 161 14.26 3.42 -14.68
CA ALA A 161 14.07 4.24 -15.86
C ALA A 161 13.23 3.54 -16.95
N GLY A 162 12.14 2.90 -16.53
CA GLY A 162 11.24 2.16 -17.42
C GLY A 162 11.42 0.64 -17.37
N GLU A 163 12.10 0.13 -16.35
CA GLU A 163 12.37 -1.29 -16.14
C GLU A 163 11.10 -2.03 -15.75
N VAL A 164 10.31 -1.47 -14.82
CA VAL A 164 9.04 -2.09 -14.38
C VAL A 164 7.87 -1.68 -15.27
N ALA A 165 7.83 -0.42 -15.69
CA ALA A 165 6.82 0.07 -16.61
C ALA A 165 7.46 1.04 -17.61
N ALA A 166 7.53 0.64 -18.88
CA ALA A 166 8.27 1.35 -19.94
C ALA A 166 7.90 2.84 -20.08
N ASP A 167 6.65 3.20 -19.78
CA ASP A 167 6.15 4.57 -19.89
C ASP A 167 6.38 5.41 -18.63
N TYR A 168 7.19 4.94 -17.68
CA TYR A 168 7.40 5.61 -16.40
C TYR A 168 8.86 5.56 -15.97
N SER A 169 9.24 6.52 -15.13
CA SER A 169 10.51 6.45 -14.43
C SER A 169 10.34 6.90 -12.98
N CYS A 170 11.03 6.20 -12.09
CA CYS A 170 10.93 6.33 -10.66
C CYS A 170 12.30 6.55 -10.04
N VAL A 171 12.37 7.47 -9.08
CA VAL A 171 13.53 7.63 -8.20
C VAL A 171 13.04 7.48 -6.77
N ALA A 172 13.63 6.56 -6.02
CA ALA A 172 13.29 6.27 -4.65
C ALA A 172 14.51 6.40 -3.74
N MET A 173 14.30 6.87 -2.51
CA MET A 173 15.34 7.02 -1.51
C MET A 173 14.83 6.53 -0.16
N GLY A 174 15.58 5.60 0.43
CA GLY A 174 15.33 5.12 1.79
C GLY A 174 15.61 6.19 2.84
N ILE A 175 14.83 6.15 3.90
CA ILE A 175 14.82 7.06 5.04
C ILE A 175 14.87 6.15 6.28
N PRO A 176 16.01 6.08 6.98
CA PRO A 176 16.07 5.35 8.23
C PRO A 176 15.18 6.06 9.26
N TYR A 177 14.32 5.30 9.94
CA TYR A 177 13.48 5.82 11.01
C TYR A 177 13.32 4.81 12.15
N GLY A 178 13.25 5.33 13.39
CA GLY A 178 13.19 4.49 14.60
C GLY A 178 14.53 3.90 15.02
N SER A 179 14.53 3.21 16.17
CA SER A 179 15.73 2.58 16.76
C SER A 179 16.02 1.16 16.25
N ALA A 180 15.07 0.55 15.53
CA ALA A 180 15.15 -0.80 15.03
C ALA A 180 14.78 -0.84 13.54
N THR A 181 15.79 -0.78 12.66
CA THR A 181 15.80 -1.23 11.24
C THR A 181 14.68 -0.77 10.29
N GLY A 182 13.75 0.09 10.72
CA GLY A 182 12.65 0.58 9.90
C GLY A 182 13.16 1.48 8.78
N VAL A 183 12.85 1.11 7.54
CA VAL A 183 13.13 1.94 6.37
C VAL A 183 11.79 2.46 5.84
N ALA A 184 11.68 3.79 5.81
CA ALA A 184 10.65 4.47 5.05
C ALA A 184 11.25 4.84 3.71
N VAL A 185 10.44 4.99 2.68
CA VAL A 185 10.93 5.36 1.35
C VAL A 185 10.09 6.51 0.83
N VAL A 186 10.76 7.57 0.42
CA VAL A 186 10.17 8.60 -0.42
C VAL A 186 10.54 8.33 -1.87
N SER A 187 9.56 8.42 -2.76
CA SER A 187 9.78 8.23 -4.19
C SER A 187 9.14 9.33 -5.01
N THR A 188 9.64 9.49 -6.23
CA THR A 188 9.13 10.39 -7.26
C THR A 188 8.89 9.58 -8.53
N LEU A 189 7.73 9.75 -9.14
CA LEU A 189 7.31 9.06 -10.36
C LEU A 189 6.94 10.10 -11.43
N ILE A 190 7.52 9.96 -12.61
CA ILE A 190 7.24 10.80 -13.78
C ILE A 190 6.78 9.93 -14.96
N PRO A 191 5.94 10.47 -15.87
CA PRO A 191 5.75 9.88 -17.19
C PRO A 191 7.09 9.85 -17.93
N SER A 192 7.28 8.79 -18.71
CA SER A 192 8.37 8.46 -19.65
C SER A 192 9.55 9.44 -19.72
N GLY A 193 10.75 8.91 -19.61
CA GLY A 193 11.99 9.67 -19.81
C GLY A 193 12.90 9.54 -18.60
N ARG A 194 14.20 9.69 -18.85
CA ARG A 194 15.20 9.51 -17.79
C ARG A 194 15.02 10.56 -16.69
N PRO A 195 15.00 10.17 -15.41
CA PRO A 195 14.96 11.12 -14.30
C PRO A 195 16.12 12.12 -14.39
N SER A 196 15.82 13.40 -14.19
CA SER A 196 16.84 14.45 -14.25
C SER A 196 17.72 14.46 -12.99
N ASP A 197 18.92 15.02 -13.10
CA ASP A 197 19.82 15.20 -11.94
C ASP A 197 19.18 16.07 -10.85
N VAL A 198 18.36 17.04 -11.26
CA VAL A 198 17.58 17.88 -10.33
C VAL A 198 16.61 17.02 -9.52
N MET A 199 15.91 16.09 -10.15
CA MET A 199 14.99 15.17 -9.48
C MET A 199 15.74 14.24 -8.52
N LEU A 200 16.85 13.63 -8.97
CA LEU A 200 17.71 12.79 -8.12
C LEU A 200 18.19 13.55 -6.87
N ALA A 201 18.70 14.76 -7.06
CA ALA A 201 19.20 15.60 -5.97
C ALA A 201 18.07 16.11 -5.05
N ALA A 202 16.87 16.37 -5.60
CA ALA A 202 15.71 16.80 -4.81
C ALA A 202 15.16 15.64 -3.96
N THR A 203 15.03 14.44 -4.52
CA THR A 203 14.57 13.25 -3.79
C THR A 203 15.55 12.89 -2.67
N ARG A 204 16.86 12.90 -2.94
CA ARG A 204 17.89 12.69 -1.90
C ARG A 204 17.80 13.70 -0.77
N ARG A 205 17.81 15.01 -1.08
CA ARG A 205 17.71 16.08 -0.08
C ARG A 205 16.43 16.00 0.74
N THR A 206 15.33 15.55 0.13
CA THR A 206 14.05 15.37 0.82
C THR A 206 14.15 14.23 1.84
N ALA A 207 14.73 13.09 1.45
CA ALA A 207 14.96 11.97 2.35
C ALA A 207 15.85 12.35 3.55
N GLU A 208 16.97 13.04 3.31
CA GLU A 208 17.88 13.54 4.35
C GLU A 208 17.16 14.48 5.34
N ARG A 209 16.35 15.41 4.82
CA ARG A 209 15.54 16.31 5.65
C ARG A 209 14.54 15.56 6.51
N ILE A 210 13.87 14.55 5.96
CA ILE A 210 12.91 13.74 6.72
C ILE A 210 13.66 12.94 7.81
N ALA A 211 14.79 12.31 7.46
CA ALA A 211 15.60 11.57 8.43
C ALA A 211 16.03 12.45 9.61
N ASN A 212 16.47 13.68 9.36
CA ASN A 212 16.81 14.63 10.41
C ASN A 212 15.62 14.98 11.33
N VAL A 213 14.43 15.19 10.76
CA VAL A 213 13.21 15.42 11.55
C VAL A 213 12.88 14.20 12.42
N MET A 214 13.05 12.99 11.90
CA MET A 214 12.84 11.76 12.65
C MET A 214 13.85 11.55 13.79
N LEU A 215 15.11 11.94 13.60
CA LEU A 215 16.15 11.85 14.62
C LEU A 215 15.96 12.87 15.74
N THR A 216 15.52 14.09 15.41
CA THR A 216 15.32 15.18 16.41
C THR A 216 14.07 15.02 17.27
N ASN A 217 13.13 14.17 16.86
CA ASN A 217 11.94 13.83 17.65
C ASN A 217 11.81 12.30 17.75
N PRO A 218 12.71 11.65 18.53
CA PRO A 218 12.80 10.20 18.57
C PRO A 218 11.50 9.57 19.09
N MET A 219 11.28 8.32 18.69
CA MET A 219 10.05 7.57 18.96
C MET A 219 9.75 7.45 20.44
#